data_AF-A0A352X644-F1
#
_entry.id   AF-A0A352X644-F1
#
_cell.length_a   1.000
_cell.length_b   1.000
_cell.length_c   1.000
_cell.angle_alpha   90.00
_cell.angle_beta   90.00
_cell.angle_gamma   90.00
#
_symmetry.space_group_name_H-M   'P 1'
#
loop_
_entity.id
_entity.type
_entity.pdbx_description
1 polymer ?
#
loop_
_entity_poly.entity_id
_entity_poly.type
_entity_poly.pdbx_seq_one_letter_code
_entity_poly.pdbx_strand_id
1 'polypeptide(L)'
;PQSDFYALGRTFVHLLTGIHPTDFPINSTTDRLDWRNKSPNINKYFADVIDKMMANSAINRPANPREIDRILNKIGKFPILRIGIIAGVTAIIIPVVGVIISKMTKSPQACDLTRGDNLSCGEEALIPGSEGSFKQKGIEAFSENKYDEAVNFLTKARAKYPSDPEILIYLNNAKLANQKAYTIAVIAPIGKSSDTALEILRGVAQSQEEINQGKKINGMGLRVSIADDANQGQQAKEIANKLVLRKDILAVIGNYASEVTLEAVPIYQNHQLVAISPGSTSEQLSAWGNMENHVFFRTISNTSVESQYLVNEISSKLNQKKAAIFYVPQSSFSQSIQADFTKRFGDIGGKVVTKFDLSSSVFNASASIAEAQKLGANILVVFPDGGTSTYGIPNTLKLVKANRGRHWVIGSSTLYSSETLELLREDALNRFVIVVAWHYLDTPNRDFPQAAKKLWGGNVSWRTATSYDATRVLISALEKQKTPTRQGVQKVLADPNFQTEGATGKISFAGGNRQESIAKLVKVVRSNCAPESYKFVPVWYGEEHRKNLEKCANQ
;
A
#
# COMPACT_ATOMS: atom_id res chain seq x y z
N PRO A 1 12.06 11.61 34.70
CA PRO A 1 12.69 10.41 34.09
C PRO A 1 13.19 9.38 35.12
N GLN A 2 14.06 9.75 36.07
CA GLN A 2 14.67 8.80 37.01
C GLN A 2 13.69 8.20 38.03
N SER A 3 12.64 8.93 38.40
CA SER A 3 11.52 8.40 39.20
C SER A 3 10.63 7.47 38.36
N ASP A 4 10.43 7.78 37.07
CA ASP A 4 9.65 6.96 36.14
C ASP A 4 10.34 5.61 35.89
N PHE A 5 11.68 5.60 35.76
CA PHE A 5 12.45 4.36 35.65
C PHE A 5 12.37 3.49 36.91
N TYR A 6 12.32 4.10 38.09
CA TYR A 6 12.15 3.37 39.34
C TYR A 6 10.78 2.68 39.39
N ALA A 7 9.71 3.41 39.11
CA ALA A 7 8.35 2.86 39.06
C ALA A 7 8.22 1.75 37.99
N LEU A 8 8.82 1.96 36.83
CA LEU A 8 8.82 0.98 35.75
C LEU A 8 9.61 -0.29 36.12
N GLY A 9 10.77 -0.16 36.76
CA GLY A 9 11.55 -1.31 37.25
C GLY A 9 10.79 -2.15 38.27
N ARG A 10 10.08 -1.49 39.20
CA ARG A 10 9.23 -2.16 40.21
C ARG A 10 8.05 -2.87 39.55
N THR A 11 7.46 -2.26 38.51
CA THR A 11 6.40 -2.89 37.69
C THR A 11 6.92 -4.16 37.01
N PHE A 12 8.14 -4.14 36.44
CA PHE A 12 8.74 -5.34 35.85
C PHE A 12 8.93 -6.45 36.87
N VAL A 13 9.43 -6.16 38.08
CA VAL A 13 9.55 -7.18 39.14
C VAL A 13 8.21 -7.81 39.45
N HIS A 14 7.15 -7.00 39.56
CA HIS A 14 5.81 -7.51 39.83
C HIS A 14 5.33 -8.46 38.71
N LEU A 15 5.47 -8.03 37.45
CA LEU A 15 5.05 -8.84 36.29
C LEU A 15 5.87 -10.13 36.13
N LEU A 16 7.16 -10.10 36.46
CA LEU A 16 8.07 -11.24 36.30
C LEU A 16 7.95 -12.28 37.41
N THR A 17 7.55 -11.85 38.60
CA THR A 17 7.53 -12.72 39.80
C THR A 17 6.12 -13.00 40.32
N GLY A 18 5.11 -12.21 39.92
CA GLY A 18 3.76 -12.25 40.46
C GLY A 18 3.63 -11.71 41.89
N ILE A 19 4.71 -11.17 42.47
CA ILE A 19 4.79 -10.73 43.88
C ILE A 19 4.90 -9.21 43.93
N HIS A 20 4.25 -8.55 44.89
CA HIS A 20 4.35 -7.10 44.98
C HIS A 20 5.77 -6.68 45.42
N PRO A 21 6.39 -5.65 44.81
CA PRO A 21 7.81 -5.33 45.06
C PRO A 21 8.16 -4.95 46.51
N THR A 22 7.18 -4.58 47.33
CA THR A 22 7.37 -4.31 48.78
C THR A 22 7.58 -5.57 49.60
N ASP A 23 7.21 -6.73 49.05
CA ASP A 23 7.22 -8.01 49.77
C ASP A 23 8.57 -8.73 49.61
N PHE A 24 9.48 -8.16 48.82
CA PHE A 24 10.85 -8.64 48.68
C PHE A 24 11.76 -7.96 49.71
N PRO A 25 12.67 -8.73 50.35
CA PRO A 25 13.70 -8.14 51.19
C PRO A 25 14.68 -7.31 50.34
N ILE A 26 15.24 -6.27 50.96
CA ILE A 26 16.37 -5.53 50.41
C ILE A 26 17.65 -6.14 50.98
N ASN A 27 18.58 -6.47 50.11
CA ASN A 27 19.87 -7.01 50.46
C ASN A 27 20.70 -5.95 51.22
N SER A 28 21.01 -6.23 52.49
CA SER A 28 21.72 -5.28 53.37
C SER A 28 23.13 -4.91 52.89
N THR A 29 23.75 -5.73 52.04
CA THR A 29 25.12 -5.51 51.54
C THR A 29 25.15 -4.78 50.21
N THR A 30 24.15 -5.00 49.35
CA THR A 30 24.12 -4.44 47.99
C THR A 30 23.08 -3.34 47.78
N ASP A 31 22.20 -3.13 48.76
CA ASP A 31 21.06 -2.20 48.70
C ASP A 31 20.14 -2.45 47.48
N ARG A 32 20.05 -3.72 47.06
CA ARG A 32 19.22 -4.18 45.94
C ARG A 32 18.06 -5.02 46.44
N LEU A 33 16.96 -4.96 45.70
CA LEU A 33 15.81 -5.82 45.95
C LEU A 33 16.14 -7.28 45.55
N ASP A 34 15.95 -8.25 46.46
CA ASP A 34 16.27 -9.66 46.20
C ASP A 34 15.11 -10.39 45.51
N TRP A 35 14.86 -10.08 44.23
CA TRP A 35 13.75 -10.64 43.45
C TRP A 35 14.13 -11.77 42.48
N ARG A 36 15.41 -11.86 42.09
CA ARG A 36 15.88 -12.72 40.99
C ARG A 36 15.65 -14.23 41.23
N ASN A 37 15.67 -14.67 42.49
CA ASN A 37 15.44 -16.07 42.86
C ASN A 37 14.00 -16.54 42.55
N LYS A 38 13.03 -15.63 42.43
CA LYS A 38 11.65 -15.93 42.03
C LYS A 38 11.46 -15.99 40.52
N SER A 39 12.49 -15.62 39.73
CA SER A 39 12.46 -15.73 38.28
C SER A 39 13.81 -16.17 37.69
N PRO A 40 14.22 -17.44 37.93
CA PRO A 40 15.56 -17.94 37.59
C PRO A 40 15.83 -18.05 36.08
N ASN A 41 14.79 -18.06 35.25
CA ASN A 41 14.90 -18.21 33.79
C ASN A 41 15.11 -16.88 33.04
N ILE A 42 15.21 -15.76 33.75
CA ILE A 42 15.46 -14.46 33.13
C ILE A 42 16.91 -14.31 32.72
N ASN A 43 17.14 -13.76 31.53
CA ASN A 43 18.46 -13.39 31.07
C ASN A 43 19.16 -12.47 32.09
N LYS A 44 20.34 -12.86 32.54
CA LYS A 44 21.13 -12.14 33.57
C LYS A 44 21.28 -10.65 33.27
N TYR A 45 21.54 -10.27 32.03
CA TYR A 45 21.73 -8.88 31.63
C TYR A 45 20.44 -8.07 31.66
N PHE A 46 19.31 -8.70 31.35
CA PHE A 46 18.01 -8.05 31.48
C PHE A 46 17.65 -7.83 32.96
N ALA A 47 17.93 -8.81 33.82
CA ALA A 47 17.80 -8.64 35.26
C ALA A 47 18.73 -7.52 35.80
N ASP A 48 19.94 -7.38 35.25
CA ASP A 48 20.86 -6.29 35.61
C ASP A 48 20.31 -4.90 35.24
N VAL A 49 19.58 -4.79 34.11
CA VAL A 49 18.90 -3.55 33.72
C VAL A 49 17.80 -3.20 34.71
N ILE A 50 16.97 -4.18 35.07
CA ILE A 50 15.86 -3.99 36.02
C ILE A 50 16.40 -3.56 37.39
N ASP A 51 17.47 -4.19 37.88
CA ASP A 51 18.13 -3.77 39.14
C ASP A 51 18.65 -2.33 39.05
N LYS A 52 19.25 -1.95 37.92
CA LYS A 52 19.76 -0.58 37.72
C LYS A 52 18.64 0.45 37.68
N MET A 53 17.49 0.11 37.08
CA MET A 53 16.30 0.97 37.07
C MET A 53 15.75 1.21 38.48
N MET A 54 15.84 0.20 39.36
CA MET A 54 15.36 0.26 40.74
C MET A 54 16.42 0.67 41.77
N ALA A 55 17.59 1.15 41.34
CA ALA A 55 18.65 1.54 42.28
C ALA A 55 18.13 2.57 43.30
N ASN A 56 18.46 2.41 44.58
CA ASN A 56 17.93 3.26 45.64
C ASN A 56 18.29 4.74 45.43
N SER A 57 19.56 5.02 45.10
CA SER A 57 20.01 6.36 44.71
C SER A 57 19.68 6.68 43.24
N ALA A 58 19.06 7.85 43.01
CA ALA A 58 18.67 8.30 41.68
C ALA A 58 19.85 8.46 40.72
N ILE A 59 21.05 8.80 41.22
CA ILE A 59 22.27 8.94 40.40
C ILE A 59 22.73 7.62 39.78
N ASN A 60 22.35 6.49 40.39
CA ASN A 60 22.72 5.14 39.92
C ASN A 60 21.71 4.58 38.91
N ARG A 61 20.59 5.27 38.67
CA ARG A 61 19.57 4.89 37.69
C ARG A 61 19.94 5.41 36.30
N PRO A 62 19.39 4.82 35.22
CA PRO A 62 19.60 5.32 33.87
C PRO A 62 19.23 6.81 33.78
N ALA A 63 20.11 7.61 33.18
CA ALA A 63 19.91 9.05 33.08
C ALA A 63 18.81 9.39 32.05
N ASN A 64 18.62 8.55 31.03
CA ASN A 64 17.65 8.72 29.96
C ASN A 64 17.38 7.38 29.23
N PRO A 65 16.32 7.30 28.39
CA PRO A 65 15.96 6.06 27.69
C PRO A 65 17.07 5.52 26.76
N ARG A 66 17.91 6.39 26.19
CA ARG A 66 19.02 5.97 25.32
C ARG A 66 20.07 5.14 26.05
N GLU A 67 20.21 5.31 27.36
CA GLU A 67 21.11 4.49 28.17
C GLU A 67 20.56 3.07 28.32
N ILE A 68 19.24 2.92 28.47
CA ILE A 68 18.55 1.62 28.50
C ILE A 68 18.69 0.94 27.14
N ASP A 69 18.43 1.65 26.03
CA ASP A 69 18.62 1.14 24.67
C ASP A 69 20.06 0.67 24.44
N ARG A 70 21.07 1.43 24.92
CA ARG A 70 22.48 1.04 24.79
C ARG A 70 22.79 -0.25 25.57
N ILE A 71 22.18 -0.46 26.74
CA ILE A 71 22.40 -1.68 27.54
C ILE A 71 21.66 -2.86 26.89
N LEU A 72 20.42 -2.69 26.44
CA LEU A 72 19.65 -3.73 25.76
C LEU A 72 20.29 -4.15 24.42
N ASN A 73 20.84 -3.20 23.67
CA ASN A 73 21.58 -3.49 22.43
C ASN A 73 22.87 -4.31 22.65
N LYS A 74 23.44 -4.33 23.87
CA LYS A 74 24.54 -5.23 24.22
C LYS A 74 24.07 -6.67 24.44
N ILE A 75 22.82 -6.88 24.88
CA ILE A 75 22.22 -8.21 25.06
C ILE A 75 22.09 -8.93 23.71
N GLY A 76 21.77 -8.18 22.63
CA GLY A 76 21.68 -8.71 21.27
C GLY A 76 23.01 -9.02 20.56
N LYS A 77 24.18 -8.80 21.20
CA LYS A 77 25.51 -8.90 20.55
C LYS A 77 26.43 -10.01 21.07
N PHE A 78 26.01 -10.87 21.99
CA PHE A 78 26.87 -12.00 22.41
C PHE A 78 26.67 -13.24 21.54
N PRO A 79 27.74 -13.83 20.99
CA PRO A 79 27.67 -15.06 20.20
C PRO A 79 27.31 -16.23 21.09
N ILE A 80 26.45 -17.11 20.58
CA ILE A 80 26.10 -18.41 21.18
C ILE A 80 27.42 -19.15 21.44
N LEU A 81 27.69 -19.42 22.72
CA LEU A 81 28.87 -20.16 23.16
C LEU A 81 28.85 -21.54 22.50
N ARG A 82 29.82 -21.82 21.62
CA ARG A 82 30.12 -23.17 21.15
C ARG A 82 30.61 -23.98 22.35
N ILE A 83 29.76 -24.84 22.90
CA ILE A 83 30.20 -25.85 23.86
C ILE A 83 30.89 -26.95 23.05
N GLY A 84 32.22 -27.03 23.22
CA GLY A 84 33.04 -28.10 22.68
C GLY A 84 32.62 -29.45 23.28
N ILE A 85 32.46 -30.43 22.39
CA ILE A 85 32.27 -31.83 22.76
C ILE A 85 33.58 -32.32 23.36
N ILE A 86 33.62 -32.49 24.68
CA ILE A 86 34.62 -33.32 25.34
C ILE A 86 34.06 -34.74 25.36
N ALA A 87 34.82 -35.66 24.77
CA ALA A 87 34.55 -37.08 24.74
C ALA A 87 34.53 -37.66 26.17
N GLY A 88 33.57 -38.55 26.43
CA GLY A 88 33.52 -39.38 27.62
C GLY A 88 32.39 -39.00 28.57
N VAL A 89 31.22 -39.61 28.38
CA VAL A 89 30.61 -40.57 29.31
C VAL A 89 29.40 -41.16 28.59
N THR A 90 29.41 -42.48 28.54
CA THR A 90 28.40 -43.34 27.95
C THR A 90 27.09 -43.36 28.76
N ALA A 91 26.01 -43.63 28.03
CA ALA A 91 24.71 -44.14 28.48
C ALA A 91 23.64 -43.15 28.96
N ILE A 92 22.44 -43.38 28.41
CA ILE A 92 21.10 -42.91 28.83
C ILE A 92 20.65 -41.53 28.32
N ILE A 93 20.35 -41.37 27.02
CA ILE A 93 19.27 -40.47 26.54
C ILE A 93 18.68 -40.99 25.20
N ILE A 94 17.70 -41.90 25.27
CA ILE A 94 16.78 -42.23 24.17
C ILE A 94 15.38 -42.17 24.81
N PRO A 95 14.78 -40.97 25.00
CA PRO A 95 13.76 -40.48 24.06
C PRO A 95 13.67 -38.93 23.92
N VAL A 96 14.64 -38.15 24.43
CA VAL A 96 14.54 -36.67 24.44
C VAL A 96 14.92 -36.03 23.09
N VAL A 97 15.68 -36.74 22.25
CA VAL A 97 16.11 -36.23 20.93
C VAL A 97 14.94 -36.18 19.93
N GLY A 98 13.96 -37.08 20.02
CA GLY A 98 12.77 -37.07 19.16
C GLY A 98 11.86 -35.86 19.42
N VAL A 99 11.74 -35.43 20.68
CA VAL A 99 10.90 -34.28 21.06
C VAL A 99 11.60 -32.95 20.72
N ILE A 100 12.93 -32.88 20.82
CA ILE A 100 13.71 -31.67 20.50
C ILE A 100 13.82 -31.45 18.99
N ILE A 101 13.93 -32.52 18.17
CA ILE A 101 13.91 -32.38 16.69
C ILE A 101 12.53 -31.94 16.18
N SER A 102 11.42 -32.37 16.82
CA SER A 102 10.07 -31.88 16.46
C SER A 102 9.83 -30.39 16.82
N LYS A 103 10.56 -29.86 17.82
CA LYS A 103 10.46 -28.44 18.22
C LYS A 103 11.44 -27.52 17.48
N MET A 104 12.42 -28.06 16.76
CA MET A 104 13.39 -27.30 15.95
C MET A 104 13.11 -27.35 14.43
N THR A 105 11.88 -27.70 14.03
CA THR A 105 11.41 -27.64 12.64
C THR A 105 10.18 -26.73 12.47
N LYS A 106 9.95 -25.76 13.37
CA LYS A 106 9.11 -24.62 13.00
C LYS A 106 9.88 -23.78 11.99
N SER A 107 9.53 -23.95 10.71
CA SER A 107 9.84 -22.99 9.65
C SER A 107 9.62 -21.58 10.23
N PRO A 108 10.56 -20.63 10.08
CA PRO A 108 10.40 -19.29 10.63
C PRO A 108 9.04 -18.76 10.19
N GLN A 109 8.15 -18.55 11.16
CA GLN A 109 6.77 -18.21 10.90
C GLN A 109 6.77 -16.82 10.26
N ALA A 110 6.67 -16.78 8.94
CA ALA A 110 6.84 -15.57 8.14
C ALA A 110 5.63 -14.62 8.23
N CYS A 111 4.58 -15.03 8.94
CA CYS A 111 3.43 -14.20 9.28
C CYS A 111 3.50 -13.93 10.78
N ASP A 112 3.62 -12.66 11.16
CA ASP A 112 3.20 -12.22 12.49
C ASP A 112 1.68 -12.37 12.54
N LEU A 113 1.15 -13.05 13.56
CA LEU A 113 -0.29 -13.29 13.71
C LEU A 113 -0.92 -12.33 14.73
N THR A 114 -0.24 -11.22 15.02
CA THR A 114 -0.76 -10.14 15.85
C THR A 114 -2.00 -9.54 15.19
N ARG A 115 -3.09 -9.39 15.96
CA ARG A 115 -4.33 -8.78 15.49
C ARG A 115 -4.46 -7.33 15.94
N GLY A 116 -5.26 -6.56 15.21
CA GLY A 116 -5.57 -5.16 15.50
C GLY A 116 -4.40 -4.22 15.24
N ASP A 117 -3.41 -4.66 14.47
CA ASP A 117 -2.25 -3.85 14.12
C ASP A 117 -2.36 -3.25 12.71
N ASN A 118 -3.49 -3.46 12.02
CA ASN A 118 -3.77 -3.03 10.65
C ASN A 118 -2.87 -3.70 9.61
N LEU A 119 -2.24 -4.83 9.95
CA LEU A 119 -1.53 -5.70 9.02
C LEU A 119 -2.22 -7.07 9.05
N SER A 120 -2.26 -7.75 7.91
CA SER A 120 -2.79 -9.11 7.88
C SER A 120 -2.16 -9.95 6.78
N CYS A 121 -1.63 -11.10 7.16
CA CYS A 121 -1.30 -12.18 6.24
C CYS A 121 -2.47 -13.17 6.03
N GLY A 122 -3.54 -13.04 6.81
CA GLY A 122 -4.72 -13.91 6.80
C GLY A 122 -5.34 -14.15 8.16
N GLU A 123 -4.73 -13.66 9.24
CA GLU A 123 -5.13 -13.83 10.64
C GLU A 123 -6.27 -12.91 11.08
N GLU A 124 -6.53 -11.84 10.34
CA GLU A 124 -7.65 -10.93 10.52
C GLU A 124 -8.17 -10.41 9.18
N ALA A 125 -9.43 -9.98 9.15
CA ALA A 125 -10.00 -9.30 8.00
C ALA A 125 -9.70 -7.79 8.11
N LEU A 126 -9.17 -7.19 7.06
CA LEU A 126 -8.99 -5.74 6.97
C LEU A 126 -10.10 -5.11 6.13
N ILE A 127 -10.60 -5.82 5.11
CA ILE A 127 -11.70 -5.35 4.29
C ILE A 127 -13.04 -5.68 4.96
N PRO A 128 -13.89 -4.68 5.26
CA PRO A 128 -15.19 -4.93 5.89
C PRO A 128 -16.11 -5.75 4.98
N GLY A 129 -16.96 -6.56 5.62
CA GLY A 129 -17.95 -7.40 4.94
C GLY A 129 -17.60 -8.89 4.92
N SER A 130 -18.57 -9.71 4.53
CA SER A 130 -18.49 -11.18 4.56
C SER A 130 -18.30 -11.80 5.97
N GLU A 131 -18.70 -11.09 7.02
CA GLU A 131 -18.85 -11.60 8.38
C GLU A 131 -19.88 -12.75 8.40
N GLY A 132 -19.62 -13.79 9.20
CA GLY A 132 -20.38 -15.03 9.28
C GLY A 132 -20.21 -15.98 8.09
N SER A 133 -19.40 -15.62 7.09
CA SER A 133 -19.20 -16.41 5.87
C SER A 133 -18.04 -17.42 5.96
N PHE A 134 -17.82 -18.19 4.89
CA PHE A 134 -16.62 -19.02 4.74
C PHE A 134 -15.32 -18.21 4.82
N LYS A 135 -15.32 -16.91 4.49
CA LYS A 135 -14.15 -16.04 4.64
C LYS A 135 -13.72 -15.97 6.11
N GLN A 136 -14.67 -15.68 7.01
CA GLN A 136 -14.37 -15.57 8.45
C GLN A 136 -13.86 -16.90 9.03
N LYS A 137 -14.49 -18.02 8.69
CA LYS A 137 -14.01 -19.35 9.11
C LYS A 137 -12.61 -19.66 8.59
N GLY A 138 -12.31 -19.22 7.37
CA GLY A 138 -10.98 -19.34 6.78
C GLY A 138 -9.92 -18.51 7.50
N ILE A 139 -10.24 -17.27 7.84
CA ILE A 139 -9.38 -16.36 8.61
C ILE A 139 -9.15 -16.87 10.04
N GLU A 140 -10.21 -17.36 10.69
CA GLU A 140 -10.13 -17.98 12.02
C GLU A 140 -9.19 -19.19 11.99
N ALA A 141 -9.41 -20.13 11.07
CA ALA A 141 -8.54 -21.27 10.88
C ALA A 141 -7.08 -20.86 10.58
N PHE A 142 -6.89 -19.82 9.76
CA PHE A 142 -5.55 -19.28 9.47
C PHE A 142 -4.86 -18.79 10.75
N SER A 143 -5.56 -17.99 11.57
CA SER A 143 -5.02 -17.45 12.82
C SER A 143 -4.69 -18.53 13.86
N GLU A 144 -5.38 -19.67 13.79
CA GLU A 144 -5.12 -20.86 14.61
C GLU A 144 -4.04 -21.78 14.02
N ASN A 145 -3.39 -21.38 12.92
CA ASN A 145 -2.42 -22.18 12.15
C ASN A 145 -2.99 -23.46 11.53
N LYS A 146 -4.31 -23.57 11.39
CA LYS A 146 -5.01 -24.67 10.72
C LYS A 146 -5.11 -24.39 9.22
N TYR A 147 -3.95 -24.34 8.57
CA TYR A 147 -3.84 -23.85 7.19
C TYR A 147 -4.63 -24.69 6.16
N ASP A 148 -4.75 -26.02 6.35
CA ASP A 148 -5.55 -26.86 5.46
C ASP A 148 -7.05 -26.55 5.57
N GLU A 149 -7.54 -26.29 6.79
CA GLU A 149 -8.92 -25.84 7.03
C GLU A 149 -9.13 -24.43 6.45
N ALA A 150 -8.15 -23.54 6.63
CA ALA A 150 -8.16 -22.21 6.04
C ALA A 150 -8.26 -22.29 4.51
N VAL A 151 -7.47 -23.14 3.85
CA VAL A 151 -7.54 -23.37 2.40
C VAL A 151 -8.93 -23.84 1.98
N ASN A 152 -9.52 -24.81 2.69
CA ASN A 152 -10.86 -25.32 2.39
C ASN A 152 -11.93 -24.21 2.47
N PHE A 153 -11.95 -23.47 3.57
CA PHE A 153 -12.92 -22.40 3.77
C PHE A 153 -12.71 -21.22 2.81
N LEU A 154 -11.48 -20.76 2.62
CA LEU A 154 -11.18 -19.66 1.71
C LEU A 154 -11.44 -20.04 0.24
N THR A 155 -11.28 -21.32 -0.14
CA THR A 155 -11.69 -21.81 -1.47
C THR A 155 -13.20 -21.69 -1.67
N LYS A 156 -14.00 -22.10 -0.67
CA LYS A 156 -15.47 -21.93 -0.70
C LYS A 156 -15.88 -20.46 -0.72
N ALA A 157 -15.17 -19.62 0.03
CA ALA A 157 -15.37 -18.18 0.02
C ALA A 157 -15.08 -17.59 -1.37
N ARG A 158 -13.99 -18.01 -2.01
CA ARG A 158 -13.58 -17.55 -3.35
C ARG A 158 -14.54 -17.94 -4.45
N ALA A 159 -15.19 -19.10 -4.33
CA ALA A 159 -16.23 -19.54 -5.25
C ALA A 159 -17.48 -18.64 -5.16
N LYS A 160 -17.81 -18.13 -3.97
CA LYS A 160 -18.96 -17.24 -3.75
C LYS A 160 -18.66 -15.77 -4.06
N TYR A 161 -17.44 -15.32 -3.76
CA TYR A 161 -17.03 -13.92 -3.89
C TYR A 161 -15.76 -13.82 -4.75
N PRO A 162 -15.87 -14.06 -6.07
CA PRO A 162 -14.69 -14.13 -6.91
C PRO A 162 -13.97 -12.79 -7.13
N SER A 163 -14.63 -11.67 -6.85
CA SER A 163 -14.08 -10.33 -7.02
C SER A 163 -13.40 -9.78 -5.76
N ASP A 164 -13.41 -10.52 -4.63
CA ASP A 164 -12.75 -10.15 -3.37
C ASP A 164 -11.27 -10.57 -3.40
N PRO A 165 -10.32 -9.62 -3.47
CA PRO A 165 -8.90 -9.90 -3.54
C PRO A 165 -8.30 -10.34 -2.20
N GLU A 166 -8.89 -9.96 -1.06
CA GLU A 166 -8.38 -10.34 0.26
C GLU A 166 -8.53 -11.85 0.46
N ILE A 167 -9.67 -12.42 0.04
CA ILE A 167 -9.88 -13.87 0.03
C ILE A 167 -8.80 -14.58 -0.79
N LEU A 168 -8.47 -14.06 -1.98
CA LEU A 168 -7.48 -14.68 -2.86
C LEU A 168 -6.06 -14.59 -2.27
N ILE A 169 -5.70 -13.44 -1.69
CA ILE A 169 -4.40 -13.25 -1.03
C ILE A 169 -4.25 -14.22 0.15
N TYR A 170 -5.26 -14.31 1.01
CA TYR A 170 -5.22 -15.20 2.18
C TYR A 170 -5.22 -16.67 1.77
N LEU A 171 -5.98 -17.03 0.73
CA LEU A 171 -5.97 -18.38 0.18
C LEU A 171 -4.57 -18.76 -0.34
N ASN A 172 -3.91 -17.84 -1.05
CA ASN A 172 -2.54 -18.04 -1.52
C ASN A 172 -1.55 -18.17 -0.36
N ASN A 173 -1.66 -17.31 0.65
CA ASN A 173 -0.79 -17.37 1.82
C ASN A 173 -0.99 -18.70 2.59
N ALA A 174 -2.22 -19.17 2.74
CA ALA A 174 -2.53 -20.43 3.43
C ALA A 174 -1.94 -21.64 2.69
N LYS A 175 -2.07 -21.68 1.36
CA LYS A 175 -1.45 -22.73 0.50
C LYS A 175 0.08 -22.77 0.63
N LEU A 176 0.70 -21.63 0.98
CA LEU A 176 2.15 -21.50 1.15
C LEU A 176 2.64 -21.78 2.58
N ALA A 177 1.77 -22.13 3.54
CA ALA A 177 2.17 -22.26 4.94
C ALA A 177 3.34 -23.23 5.17
N ASN A 178 3.35 -24.34 4.44
CA ASN A 178 4.41 -25.36 4.49
C ASN A 178 5.40 -25.26 3.32
N GLN A 179 5.35 -24.17 2.55
CA GLN A 179 6.23 -23.92 1.41
C GLN A 179 7.17 -22.75 1.69
N LYS A 180 8.35 -22.78 1.08
CA LYS A 180 9.26 -21.63 1.14
C LYS A 180 8.72 -20.51 0.25
N ALA A 181 8.70 -19.29 0.77
CA ALA A 181 8.20 -18.12 0.06
C ALA A 181 8.90 -16.84 0.51
N TYR A 182 9.04 -15.89 -0.41
CA TYR A 182 9.41 -14.52 -0.10
C TYR A 182 8.18 -13.73 0.33
N THR A 183 8.34 -12.79 1.27
CA THR A 183 7.24 -11.95 1.75
C THR A 183 7.40 -10.51 1.25
N ILE A 184 6.30 -9.95 0.77
CA ILE A 184 6.15 -8.52 0.44
C ILE A 184 4.95 -7.95 1.19
N ALA A 185 4.88 -6.63 1.31
CA ALA A 185 3.68 -5.97 1.79
C ALA A 185 2.99 -5.18 0.67
N VAL A 186 1.66 -5.16 0.70
CA VAL A 186 0.84 -4.23 -0.08
C VAL A 186 0.11 -3.31 0.89
N ILE A 187 0.22 -2.01 0.66
CA ILE A 187 -0.48 -0.99 1.45
C ILE A 187 -1.65 -0.47 0.63
N ALA A 188 -2.85 -0.53 1.22
CA ALA A 188 -4.08 -0.11 0.59
C ALA A 188 -4.88 0.84 1.50
N PRO A 189 -5.61 1.82 0.94
CA PRO A 189 -6.38 2.81 1.69
C PRO A 189 -7.76 2.28 2.13
N ILE A 190 -7.79 1.17 2.88
CA ILE A 190 -9.02 0.42 3.19
C ILE A 190 -9.98 1.26 4.03
N GLY A 191 -9.50 1.93 5.08
CA GLY A 191 -10.34 2.70 6.00
C GLY A 191 -11.12 3.88 5.39
N LYS A 192 -10.79 4.34 4.17
CA LYS A 192 -11.40 5.53 3.56
C LYS A 192 -11.91 5.33 2.12
N SER A 193 -11.37 4.37 1.37
CA SER A 193 -11.81 4.12 -0.01
C SER A 193 -11.78 2.62 -0.33
N SER A 194 -12.90 1.94 -0.04
CA SER A 194 -13.04 0.49 -0.24
C SER A 194 -12.75 0.08 -1.68
N ASP A 195 -13.25 0.81 -2.67
CA ASP A 195 -13.10 0.45 -4.08
C ASP A 195 -11.66 0.62 -4.57
N THR A 196 -11.01 1.72 -4.20
CA THR A 196 -9.59 1.96 -4.49
C THR A 196 -8.73 0.84 -3.89
N ALA A 197 -8.97 0.48 -2.63
CA ALA A 197 -8.24 -0.58 -1.96
C ALA A 197 -8.46 -1.94 -2.65
N LEU A 198 -9.69 -2.28 -2.99
CA LEU A 198 -10.02 -3.50 -3.72
C LEU A 198 -9.31 -3.56 -5.09
N GLU A 199 -9.30 -2.46 -5.84
CA GLU A 199 -8.63 -2.42 -7.15
C GLU A 199 -7.10 -2.62 -7.04
N ILE A 200 -6.45 -2.00 -6.06
CA ILE A 200 -5.02 -2.17 -5.79
C ILE A 200 -4.72 -3.62 -5.42
N LEU A 201 -5.48 -4.17 -4.47
CA LEU A 201 -5.29 -5.54 -3.99
C LEU A 201 -5.53 -6.57 -5.08
N ARG A 202 -6.49 -6.35 -6.01
CA ARG A 202 -6.67 -7.22 -7.19
C ARG A 202 -5.41 -7.30 -8.05
N GLY A 203 -4.70 -6.19 -8.25
CA GLY A 203 -3.47 -6.18 -9.05
C GLY A 203 -2.37 -7.04 -8.43
N VAL A 204 -2.18 -6.87 -7.12
CA VAL A 204 -1.20 -7.65 -6.34
C VAL A 204 -1.59 -9.12 -6.26
N ALA A 205 -2.85 -9.41 -5.94
CA ALA A 205 -3.38 -10.77 -5.84
C ALA A 205 -3.27 -11.54 -7.15
N GLN A 206 -3.49 -10.89 -8.29
CA GLN A 206 -3.35 -11.53 -9.61
C GLN A 206 -1.89 -11.91 -9.90
N SER A 207 -0.93 -11.01 -9.64
CA SER A 207 0.49 -11.33 -9.77
C SER A 207 0.92 -12.45 -8.80
N GLN A 208 0.41 -12.43 -7.57
CA GLN A 208 0.66 -13.48 -6.59
C GLN A 208 0.14 -14.84 -7.06
N GLU A 209 -1.11 -14.90 -7.54
CA GLU A 209 -1.73 -16.13 -8.03
C GLU A 209 -0.89 -16.74 -9.16
N GLU A 210 -0.51 -15.94 -10.16
CA GLU A 210 0.29 -16.41 -11.29
C GLU A 210 1.66 -16.97 -10.86
N ILE A 211 2.31 -16.34 -9.87
CA ILE A 211 3.57 -16.84 -9.32
C ILE A 211 3.37 -18.14 -8.56
N ASN A 212 2.32 -18.21 -7.75
CA ASN A 212 2.09 -19.35 -6.87
C ASN A 212 1.55 -20.58 -7.60
N GLN A 213 0.88 -20.42 -8.75
CA GLN A 213 0.34 -21.50 -9.59
C GLN A 213 1.36 -22.21 -10.50
N GLY A 214 2.62 -21.77 -10.57
CA GLY A 214 3.62 -22.55 -11.30
C GLY A 214 4.89 -21.82 -11.73
N LYS A 215 4.88 -20.47 -11.84
CA LYS A 215 6.08 -19.73 -12.23
C LYS A 215 7.16 -19.82 -11.14
N LYS A 216 6.78 -19.59 -9.88
CA LYS A 216 7.65 -19.47 -8.68
C LYS A 216 8.80 -18.45 -8.89
N ILE A 217 9.42 -18.00 -7.81
CA ILE A 217 10.57 -17.08 -7.82
C ILE A 217 11.78 -17.91 -7.42
N ASN A 218 12.55 -18.41 -8.39
CA ASN A 218 13.68 -19.32 -8.12
C ASN A 218 13.26 -20.52 -7.23
N GLY A 219 12.09 -21.10 -7.51
CA GLY A 219 11.50 -22.21 -6.75
C GLY A 219 10.72 -21.80 -5.48
N MET A 220 10.66 -20.51 -5.17
CA MET A 220 9.98 -19.97 -3.97
C MET A 220 8.59 -19.42 -4.32
N GLY A 221 7.62 -19.52 -3.42
CA GLY A 221 6.34 -18.81 -3.54
C GLY A 221 6.46 -17.31 -3.23
N LEU A 222 5.36 -16.58 -3.45
CA LEU A 222 5.19 -15.19 -3.02
C LEU A 222 4.07 -15.09 -1.99
N ARG A 223 4.42 -14.62 -0.80
CA ARG A 223 3.51 -14.30 0.30
C ARG A 223 3.27 -12.78 0.33
N VAL A 224 2.03 -12.37 0.56
CA VAL A 224 1.63 -10.97 0.58
C VAL A 224 1.01 -10.63 1.92
N SER A 225 1.59 -9.67 2.64
CA SER A 225 1.02 -9.05 3.83
C SER A 225 0.22 -7.81 3.40
N ILE A 226 -1.06 -7.75 3.72
CA ILE A 226 -1.87 -6.56 3.48
C ILE A 226 -1.67 -5.60 4.65
N ALA A 227 -1.63 -4.29 4.39
CA ALA A 227 -1.59 -3.26 5.42
C ALA A 227 -2.58 -2.14 5.07
N ASP A 228 -3.34 -1.67 6.06
CA ASP A 228 -4.25 -0.54 5.93
C ASP A 228 -3.61 0.76 6.43
N ASP A 229 -3.43 1.73 5.53
CA ASP A 229 -2.99 3.08 5.89
C ASP A 229 -4.15 4.07 6.09
N ALA A 230 -5.40 3.61 5.92
CA ALA A 230 -6.64 4.39 5.94
C ALA A 230 -6.63 5.64 5.05
N ASN A 231 -5.70 5.74 4.09
CA ASN A 231 -5.39 6.95 3.33
C ASN A 231 -5.02 8.17 4.21
N GLN A 232 -4.37 7.92 5.37
CA GLN A 232 -4.00 8.95 6.34
C GLN A 232 -2.48 8.97 6.56
N GLY A 233 -1.89 10.17 6.52
CA GLY A 233 -0.44 10.34 6.69
C GLY A 233 0.11 9.79 8.01
N GLN A 234 -0.62 9.97 9.11
CA GLN A 234 -0.21 9.48 10.42
C GLN A 234 -0.24 7.95 10.49
N GLN A 235 -1.32 7.32 10.04
CA GLN A 235 -1.41 5.86 10.01
C GLN A 235 -0.40 5.25 9.02
N ALA A 236 -0.13 5.90 7.89
CA ALA A 236 0.93 5.48 6.97
C ALA A 236 2.32 5.47 7.62
N LYS A 237 2.64 6.44 8.48
CA LYS A 237 3.88 6.42 9.28
C LYS A 237 3.91 5.24 10.26
N GLU A 238 2.80 4.96 10.92
CA GLU A 238 2.69 3.85 11.87
C GLU A 238 2.88 2.50 11.17
N ILE A 239 2.21 2.30 10.03
CA ILE A 239 2.40 1.14 9.16
C ILE A 239 3.85 1.03 8.67
N ALA A 240 4.44 2.14 8.20
CA ALA A 240 5.82 2.13 7.75
C ALA A 240 6.79 1.70 8.88
N ASN A 241 6.61 2.23 10.10
CA ASN A 241 7.41 1.85 11.27
C ASN A 241 7.27 0.35 11.62
N LYS A 242 6.07 -0.22 11.50
CA LYS A 242 5.85 -1.67 11.70
C LYS A 242 6.56 -2.50 10.62
N LEU A 243 6.39 -2.13 9.34
CA LEU A 243 6.94 -2.86 8.20
C LEU A 243 8.48 -2.86 8.17
N VAL A 244 9.13 -1.76 8.57
CA VAL A 244 10.61 -1.72 8.57
C VAL A 244 11.24 -2.63 9.63
N LEU A 245 10.50 -2.94 10.71
CA LEU A 245 10.92 -3.88 11.76
C LEU A 245 10.79 -5.35 11.30
N ARG A 246 9.86 -5.65 10.39
CA ARG A 246 9.61 -6.98 9.82
C ARG A 246 10.66 -7.38 8.78
N LYS A 247 11.75 -8.02 9.24
CA LYS A 247 12.92 -8.38 8.39
C LYS A 247 12.60 -9.36 7.25
N ASP A 248 11.50 -10.10 7.37
CA ASP A 248 10.98 -11.00 6.34
C ASP A 248 10.37 -10.26 5.14
N ILE A 249 9.93 -9.02 5.31
CA ILE A 249 9.35 -8.20 4.24
C ILE A 249 10.47 -7.58 3.42
N LEU A 250 10.55 -7.97 2.14
CA LEU A 250 11.63 -7.55 1.24
C LEU A 250 11.37 -6.21 0.53
N ALA A 251 10.11 -5.86 0.32
CA ALA A 251 9.69 -4.61 -0.30
C ALA A 251 8.18 -4.38 -0.08
N VAL A 252 7.76 -3.15 -0.36
CA VAL A 252 6.40 -2.64 -0.20
C VAL A 252 5.85 -2.19 -1.55
N ILE A 253 4.58 -2.52 -1.81
CA ILE A 253 3.78 -1.95 -2.89
C ILE A 253 2.83 -0.93 -2.27
N GLY A 254 2.90 0.32 -2.72
CA GLY A 254 2.17 1.44 -2.15
C GLY A 254 3.08 2.65 -1.90
N ASN A 255 2.57 3.71 -1.28
CA ASN A 255 1.16 3.97 -0.94
C ASN A 255 0.37 4.45 -2.18
N TYR A 256 -0.93 4.70 -2.02
CA TYR A 256 -1.82 5.16 -3.09
C TYR A 256 -1.77 6.67 -3.32
N ALA A 257 -2.08 7.47 -2.29
CA ALA A 257 -2.12 8.93 -2.42
C ALA A 257 -0.72 9.54 -2.27
N SER A 258 -0.43 10.60 -3.02
CA SER A 258 0.92 11.20 -3.06
C SER A 258 1.31 11.81 -1.70
N GLU A 259 0.40 12.55 -1.09
CA GLU A 259 0.56 13.15 0.24
C GLU A 259 0.75 12.09 1.33
N VAL A 260 0.09 10.94 1.25
CA VAL A 260 0.26 9.83 2.18
C VAL A 260 1.62 9.14 1.97
N THR A 261 2.03 9.00 0.71
CA THR A 261 3.33 8.42 0.34
C THR A 261 4.48 9.29 0.86
N LEU A 262 4.36 10.61 0.76
CA LEU A 262 5.36 11.56 1.24
C LEU A 262 5.61 11.44 2.76
N GLU A 263 4.61 11.01 3.53
CA GLU A 263 4.75 10.78 4.98
C GLU A 263 5.49 9.46 5.30
N ALA A 264 5.37 8.45 4.44
CA ALA A 264 5.93 7.11 4.66
C ALA A 264 7.34 6.93 4.07
N VAL A 265 7.62 7.52 2.90
CA VAL A 265 8.89 7.35 2.17
C VAL A 265 10.14 7.67 3.01
N PRO A 266 10.19 8.72 3.86
CA PRO A 266 11.37 8.97 4.71
C PRO A 266 11.72 7.79 5.61
N ILE A 267 10.72 7.08 6.14
CA ILE A 267 10.91 5.92 7.02
C ILE A 267 11.48 4.75 6.20
N TYR A 268 10.92 4.49 5.02
CA TYR A 268 11.43 3.46 4.11
C TYR A 268 12.88 3.72 3.68
N GLN A 269 13.20 4.96 3.33
CA GLN A 269 14.55 5.39 2.95
C GLN A 269 15.56 5.13 4.07
N ASN A 270 15.23 5.52 5.31
CA ASN A 270 16.10 5.33 6.48
C ASN A 270 16.37 3.85 6.81
N HIS A 271 15.49 2.94 6.40
CA HIS A 271 15.58 1.51 6.69
C HIS A 271 15.86 0.63 5.46
N GLN A 272 16.23 1.26 4.34
CA GLN A 272 16.54 0.59 3.07
C GLN A 272 15.44 -0.38 2.60
N LEU A 273 14.17 -0.04 2.84
CA LEU A 273 13.03 -0.84 2.39
C LEU A 273 12.48 -0.24 1.10
N VAL A 274 12.52 -0.98 -0.01
CA VAL A 274 11.98 -0.52 -1.28
C VAL A 274 10.47 -0.32 -1.19
N ALA A 275 9.99 0.82 -1.71
CA ALA A 275 8.58 1.14 -1.86
C ALA A 275 8.28 1.45 -3.33
N ILE A 276 7.37 0.69 -3.93
CA ILE A 276 6.94 0.87 -5.32
C ILE A 276 5.49 1.34 -5.33
N SER A 277 5.27 2.63 -5.62
CA SER A 277 3.91 3.17 -5.66
C SER A 277 3.23 2.93 -7.02
N PRO A 278 2.02 2.36 -7.04
CA PRO A 278 1.21 2.22 -8.25
C PRO A 278 0.27 3.41 -8.51
N GLY A 279 0.25 4.43 -7.63
CA GLY A 279 -0.76 5.51 -7.64
C GLY A 279 -0.24 6.92 -7.39
N SER A 280 0.96 7.10 -6.85
CA SER A 280 1.45 8.42 -6.42
C SER A 280 2.20 9.17 -7.52
N THR A 281 1.59 10.22 -8.04
CA THR A 281 2.03 10.93 -9.25
C THR A 281 2.72 12.27 -9.00
N SER A 282 2.64 12.84 -7.79
CA SER A 282 3.22 14.16 -7.47
C SER A 282 4.71 14.26 -7.85
N GLU A 283 5.13 15.41 -8.37
CA GLU A 283 6.55 15.69 -8.68
C GLU A 283 7.43 15.79 -7.43
N GLN A 284 6.85 16.05 -6.25
CA GLN A 284 7.63 16.07 -5.00
C GLN A 284 8.28 14.69 -4.72
N LEU A 285 7.65 13.60 -5.17
CA LEU A 285 8.19 12.25 -5.04
C LEU A 285 9.34 11.97 -6.01
N SER A 286 9.44 12.72 -7.12
CA SER A 286 10.59 12.63 -8.03
C SER A 286 11.90 12.97 -7.31
N ALA A 287 11.87 13.87 -6.32
CA ALA A 287 13.04 14.19 -5.51
C ALA A 287 13.56 12.97 -4.75
N TRP A 288 12.67 12.19 -4.13
CA TRP A 288 13.02 10.94 -3.45
C TRP A 288 13.57 9.89 -4.41
N GLY A 289 12.97 9.76 -5.59
CA GLY A 289 13.46 8.85 -6.64
C GLY A 289 14.81 9.23 -7.23
N ASN A 290 15.26 10.48 -7.06
CA ASN A 290 16.55 10.95 -7.60
C ASN A 290 17.65 11.02 -6.53
N MET A 291 17.35 10.66 -5.28
CA MET A 291 18.36 10.59 -4.23
C MET A 291 19.35 9.45 -4.48
N GLU A 292 20.57 9.62 -3.98
CA GLU A 292 21.52 8.53 -3.90
C GLU A 292 20.96 7.40 -3.01
N ASN A 293 21.08 6.16 -3.46
CA ASN A 293 20.53 4.99 -2.77
C ASN A 293 19.02 5.10 -2.50
N HIS A 294 18.28 5.78 -3.37
CA HIS A 294 16.82 5.89 -3.26
C HIS A 294 16.15 4.52 -3.20
N VAL A 295 15.08 4.45 -2.43
CA VAL A 295 14.25 3.24 -2.30
C VAL A 295 12.83 3.43 -2.85
N PHE A 296 12.48 4.67 -3.23
CA PHE A 296 11.18 4.98 -3.82
C PHE A 296 11.22 4.77 -5.32
N PHE A 297 10.27 3.98 -5.82
CA PHE A 297 9.98 3.77 -7.23
C PHE A 297 8.48 3.96 -7.48
N ARG A 298 8.08 4.23 -8.72
CA ARG A 298 6.66 4.22 -9.09
C ARG A 298 6.41 3.64 -10.46
N THR A 299 5.39 2.80 -10.59
CA THR A 299 4.97 2.23 -11.89
C THR A 299 3.97 3.11 -12.63
N ILE A 300 3.36 4.07 -11.95
CA ILE A 300 2.54 5.11 -12.57
C ILE A 300 3.39 6.29 -13.08
N SER A 301 2.91 6.98 -14.11
CA SER A 301 3.51 8.23 -14.57
C SER A 301 3.30 9.38 -13.58
N ASN A 302 4.05 10.46 -13.76
CA ASN A 302 3.98 11.65 -12.93
C ASN A 302 2.96 12.68 -13.44
N THR A 303 2.67 13.69 -12.61
CA THR A 303 1.69 14.73 -12.96
C THR A 303 2.10 15.55 -14.19
N SER A 304 3.39 15.63 -14.50
CA SER A 304 3.88 16.30 -15.69
C SER A 304 3.45 15.60 -16.98
N VAL A 305 3.51 14.25 -17.02
CA VAL A 305 2.99 13.45 -18.13
C VAL A 305 1.47 13.58 -18.21
N GLU A 306 0.75 13.44 -17.10
CA GLU A 306 -0.72 13.58 -17.08
C GLU A 306 -1.18 14.94 -17.62
N SER A 307 -0.54 16.02 -17.16
CA SER A 307 -0.84 17.39 -17.58
C SER A 307 -0.57 17.63 -19.06
N GLN A 308 0.46 16.98 -19.63
CA GLN A 308 0.73 17.06 -21.07
C GLN A 308 -0.43 16.50 -21.90
N TYR A 309 -0.99 15.35 -21.51
CA TYR A 309 -2.13 14.76 -22.20
C TYR A 309 -3.37 15.64 -22.11
N LEU A 310 -3.67 16.19 -20.92
CA LEU A 310 -4.81 17.07 -20.73
C LEU A 310 -4.68 18.36 -21.55
N VAL A 311 -3.51 18.99 -21.58
CA VAL A 311 -3.28 20.22 -22.36
C VAL A 311 -3.34 19.95 -23.87
N ASN A 312 -2.83 18.80 -24.33
CA ASN A 312 -2.91 18.39 -25.74
C ASN A 312 -4.36 18.17 -26.19
N GLU A 313 -5.23 17.62 -25.35
CA GLU A 313 -6.66 17.49 -25.66
C GLU A 313 -7.30 18.87 -25.84
N ILE A 314 -7.02 19.80 -24.93
CA ILE A 314 -7.56 21.16 -24.99
C ILE A 314 -7.10 21.88 -26.26
N SER A 315 -5.82 21.80 -26.60
CA SER A 315 -5.24 22.51 -27.75
C SER A 315 -5.71 21.93 -29.08
N SER A 316 -5.76 20.61 -29.21
CA SER A 316 -6.02 19.93 -30.48
C SER A 316 -7.50 19.73 -30.80
N LYS A 317 -8.37 19.65 -29.78
CA LYS A 317 -9.81 19.35 -29.97
C LYS A 317 -10.73 20.47 -29.53
N LEU A 318 -10.41 21.18 -28.45
CA LEU A 318 -11.34 22.13 -27.84
C LEU A 318 -11.12 23.57 -28.31
N ASN A 319 -9.89 23.90 -28.74
CA ASN A 319 -9.45 25.23 -29.15
C ASN A 319 -9.83 26.34 -28.13
N GLN A 320 -9.80 26.02 -26.84
CA GLN A 320 -10.12 26.96 -25.76
C GLN A 320 -8.83 27.54 -25.17
N LYS A 321 -8.86 28.83 -24.83
CA LYS A 321 -7.72 29.55 -24.25
C LYS A 321 -7.93 30.00 -22.81
N LYS A 322 -9.09 29.75 -22.21
CA LYS A 322 -9.41 30.13 -20.84
C LYS A 322 -9.96 28.94 -20.05
N ALA A 323 -9.37 28.70 -18.88
CA ALA A 323 -9.77 27.63 -17.98
C ALA A 323 -9.94 28.14 -16.55
N ALA A 324 -10.86 27.55 -15.79
CA ALA A 324 -10.94 27.66 -14.34
C ALA A 324 -10.48 26.34 -13.73
N ILE A 325 -9.68 26.39 -12.66
CA ILE A 325 -9.19 25.19 -11.99
C ILE A 325 -9.92 24.99 -10.66
N PHE A 326 -10.33 23.76 -10.38
CA PHE A 326 -10.90 23.31 -9.12
C PHE A 326 -9.93 22.28 -8.53
N TYR A 327 -9.37 22.55 -7.36
CA TYR A 327 -8.29 21.74 -6.78
C TYR A 327 -8.30 21.77 -5.25
N VAL A 328 -7.51 20.91 -4.61
CA VAL A 328 -7.33 20.84 -3.16
C VAL A 328 -5.93 21.38 -2.82
N PRO A 329 -5.79 22.61 -2.30
CA PRO A 329 -4.49 23.25 -2.07
C PRO A 329 -3.55 22.50 -1.13
N GLN A 330 -4.09 21.72 -0.19
CA GLN A 330 -3.34 21.00 0.84
C GLN A 330 -2.89 19.61 0.38
N SER A 331 -3.33 19.14 -0.79
CA SER A 331 -2.92 17.85 -1.35
C SER A 331 -1.73 18.02 -2.28
N SER A 332 -0.61 17.36 -1.98
CA SER A 332 0.61 17.39 -2.81
C SER A 332 0.37 16.84 -4.21
N PHE A 333 -0.59 15.92 -4.40
CA PHE A 333 -1.02 15.48 -5.72
C PHE A 333 -1.72 16.62 -6.49
N SER A 334 -2.79 17.16 -5.88
CA SER A 334 -3.64 18.15 -6.52
C SER A 334 -2.89 19.45 -6.85
N GLN A 335 -2.01 19.90 -5.95
CA GLN A 335 -1.12 21.03 -6.18
C GLN A 335 -0.15 20.77 -7.36
N SER A 336 0.44 19.57 -7.41
CA SER A 336 1.42 19.19 -8.44
C SER A 336 0.80 19.22 -9.84
N ILE A 337 -0.32 18.52 -10.03
CA ILE A 337 -1.00 18.50 -11.33
C ILE A 337 -1.58 19.88 -11.71
N GLN A 338 -2.05 20.66 -10.73
CA GLN A 338 -2.47 22.04 -10.97
C GLN A 338 -1.33 22.89 -11.52
N ALA A 339 -0.14 22.80 -10.91
CA ALA A 339 1.04 23.56 -11.31
C ALA A 339 1.52 23.15 -12.71
N ASP A 340 1.68 21.85 -12.95
CA ASP A 340 2.11 21.30 -14.24
C ASP A 340 1.14 21.67 -15.37
N PHE A 341 -0.17 21.53 -15.12
CA PHE A 341 -1.19 21.94 -16.07
C PHE A 341 -1.12 23.43 -16.35
N THR A 342 -1.02 24.28 -15.32
CA THR A 342 -1.02 25.75 -15.50
C THR A 342 0.19 26.21 -16.32
N LYS A 343 1.36 25.63 -16.04
CA LYS A 343 2.58 25.89 -16.81
C LYS A 343 2.38 25.50 -18.28
N ARG A 344 2.04 24.24 -18.54
CA ARG A 344 1.90 23.70 -19.90
C ARG A 344 0.78 24.38 -20.69
N PHE A 345 -0.32 24.73 -20.04
CA PHE A 345 -1.41 25.47 -20.66
C PHE A 345 -0.97 26.90 -21.03
N GLY A 346 -0.16 27.55 -20.19
CA GLY A 346 0.47 28.83 -20.48
C GLY A 346 1.43 28.78 -21.67
N ASP A 347 2.24 27.73 -21.76
CA ASP A 347 3.21 27.53 -22.86
C ASP A 347 2.54 27.47 -24.24
N ILE A 348 1.26 27.09 -24.31
CA ILE A 348 0.45 27.07 -25.54
C ILE A 348 -0.49 28.29 -25.68
N GLY A 349 -0.25 29.35 -24.90
CA GLY A 349 -1.03 30.60 -24.90
C GLY A 349 -2.38 30.53 -24.19
N GLY A 350 -2.62 29.49 -23.39
CA GLY A 350 -3.78 29.38 -22.51
C GLY A 350 -3.64 30.21 -21.22
N LYS A 351 -4.76 30.57 -20.61
CA LYS A 351 -4.82 31.34 -19.36
C LYS A 351 -5.75 30.68 -18.35
N VAL A 352 -5.24 30.42 -17.16
CA VAL A 352 -6.07 30.10 -15.99
C VAL A 352 -6.65 31.40 -15.44
N VAL A 353 -7.96 31.57 -15.51
CA VAL A 353 -8.62 32.84 -15.15
C VAL A 353 -9.06 32.90 -13.69
N THR A 354 -9.27 31.74 -13.05
CA THR A 354 -9.58 31.64 -11.62
C THR A 354 -9.27 30.23 -11.10
N LYS A 355 -9.15 30.09 -9.77
CA LYS A 355 -8.96 28.82 -9.08
C LYS A 355 -9.93 28.71 -7.89
N PHE A 356 -10.44 27.52 -7.63
CA PHE A 356 -11.36 27.24 -6.53
C PHE A 356 -10.87 26.09 -5.66
N ASP A 357 -11.05 26.24 -4.34
CA ASP A 357 -10.68 25.23 -3.34
C ASP A 357 -11.82 24.24 -3.13
N LEU A 358 -11.60 23.00 -3.56
CA LEU A 358 -12.52 21.87 -3.39
C LEU A 358 -12.57 21.35 -1.95
N SER A 359 -11.56 21.63 -1.12
CA SER A 359 -11.55 21.21 0.29
C SER A 359 -12.35 22.12 1.21
N SER A 360 -12.85 23.25 0.71
CA SER A 360 -13.63 24.21 1.48
C SER A 360 -14.97 23.63 1.94
N SER A 361 -15.28 23.76 3.23
CA SER A 361 -16.57 23.37 3.82
C SER A 361 -17.74 24.22 3.31
N VAL A 362 -17.46 25.43 2.81
CA VAL A 362 -18.43 26.38 2.27
C VAL A 362 -18.42 26.46 0.74
N PHE A 363 -17.79 25.48 0.08
CA PHE A 363 -17.73 25.43 -1.39
C PHE A 363 -19.13 25.42 -2.03
N ASN A 364 -19.33 26.29 -3.01
CA ASN A 364 -20.57 26.41 -3.77
C ASN A 364 -20.33 26.20 -5.27
N ALA A 365 -20.66 25.00 -5.75
CA ALA A 365 -20.45 24.61 -7.14
C ALA A 365 -21.11 25.56 -8.15
N SER A 366 -22.38 25.93 -7.93
CA SER A 366 -23.13 26.79 -8.85
C SER A 366 -22.53 28.20 -8.95
N ALA A 367 -22.14 28.78 -7.82
CA ALA A 367 -21.51 30.09 -7.76
C ALA A 367 -20.13 30.07 -8.46
N SER A 368 -19.30 29.07 -8.17
CA SER A 368 -17.99 28.93 -8.80
C SER A 368 -18.07 28.71 -10.31
N ILE A 369 -19.05 27.93 -10.79
CA ILE A 369 -19.30 27.79 -12.24
C ILE A 369 -19.71 29.13 -12.86
N ALA A 370 -20.63 29.86 -12.23
CA ALA A 370 -21.08 31.16 -12.73
C ALA A 370 -19.93 32.19 -12.78
N GLU A 371 -19.05 32.19 -11.78
CA GLU A 371 -17.86 33.04 -11.77
C GLU A 371 -16.86 32.65 -12.87
N ALA A 372 -16.58 31.36 -13.03
CA ALA A 372 -15.73 30.85 -14.12
C ALA A 372 -16.27 31.30 -15.49
N GLN A 373 -17.58 31.16 -15.71
CA GLN A 373 -18.25 31.60 -16.93
C GLN A 373 -18.13 33.12 -17.13
N LYS A 374 -18.34 33.93 -16.08
CA LYS A 374 -18.20 35.40 -16.14
C LYS A 374 -16.79 35.83 -16.56
N LEU A 375 -15.76 35.08 -16.14
CA LEU A 375 -14.37 35.32 -16.53
C LEU A 375 -14.01 34.75 -17.92
N GLY A 376 -14.98 34.10 -18.58
CA GLY A 376 -14.87 33.54 -19.92
C GLY A 376 -14.22 32.17 -19.98
N ALA A 377 -14.15 31.43 -18.86
CA ALA A 377 -13.72 30.04 -18.88
C ALA A 377 -14.86 29.13 -19.35
N ASN A 378 -14.61 28.38 -20.42
CA ASN A 378 -15.50 27.32 -20.89
C ASN A 378 -14.99 25.91 -20.53
N ILE A 379 -13.81 25.83 -19.91
CA ILE A 379 -13.21 24.61 -19.39
C ILE A 379 -13.11 24.72 -17.88
N LEU A 380 -13.68 23.73 -17.20
CA LEU A 380 -13.50 23.44 -15.78
C LEU A 380 -12.45 22.33 -15.69
N VAL A 381 -11.28 22.68 -15.18
CA VAL A 381 -10.19 21.72 -14.94
C VAL A 381 -10.30 21.25 -13.51
N VAL A 382 -10.47 19.94 -13.30
CA VAL A 382 -10.92 19.39 -12.02
C VAL A 382 -9.89 18.39 -11.47
N PHE A 383 -9.18 18.80 -10.44
CA PHE A 383 -8.08 18.08 -9.81
C PHE A 383 -8.34 17.89 -8.31
N PRO A 384 -9.28 17.01 -7.91
CA PRO A 384 -9.43 16.65 -6.50
C PRO A 384 -8.16 16.00 -5.94
N ASP A 385 -8.13 15.82 -4.63
CA ASP A 385 -7.12 15.00 -3.97
C ASP A 385 -7.36 13.49 -4.19
N GLY A 386 -6.46 12.65 -3.67
CA GLY A 386 -6.62 11.20 -3.70
C GLY A 386 -7.64 10.65 -2.69
N GLY A 387 -8.65 11.43 -2.28
CA GLY A 387 -9.58 11.06 -1.23
C GLY A 387 -9.02 11.23 0.19
N THR A 388 -8.12 12.17 0.40
CA THR A 388 -7.41 12.39 1.69
C THR A 388 -8.04 13.49 2.53
N SER A 389 -8.68 14.49 1.93
CA SER A 389 -9.51 15.48 2.62
C SER A 389 -10.94 15.00 2.87
N THR A 390 -11.66 15.73 3.70
CA THR A 390 -13.08 15.46 4.00
C THR A 390 -14.01 15.90 2.87
N TYR A 391 -13.69 17.02 2.21
CA TYR A 391 -14.61 17.69 1.28
C TYR A 391 -14.20 17.60 -0.19
N GLY A 392 -12.96 17.24 -0.51
CA GLY A 392 -12.43 17.24 -1.88
C GLY A 392 -13.29 16.43 -2.86
N ILE A 393 -13.51 15.14 -2.57
CA ILE A 393 -14.36 14.27 -3.40
C ILE A 393 -15.84 14.71 -3.36
N PRO A 394 -16.48 14.91 -2.19
CA PRO A 394 -17.88 15.37 -2.16
C PRO A 394 -18.15 16.65 -2.94
N ASN A 395 -17.27 17.65 -2.86
CA ASN A 395 -17.42 18.90 -3.59
C ASN A 395 -17.14 18.75 -5.09
N THR A 396 -16.26 17.83 -5.48
CA THR A 396 -16.06 17.45 -6.88
C THR A 396 -17.32 16.85 -7.48
N LEU A 397 -17.98 15.93 -6.76
CA LEU A 397 -19.25 15.34 -7.18
C LEU A 397 -20.36 16.40 -7.30
N LYS A 398 -20.44 17.35 -6.35
CA LYS A 398 -21.35 18.51 -6.45
C LYS A 398 -21.06 19.36 -7.70
N LEU A 399 -19.79 19.60 -8.02
CA LEU A 399 -19.36 20.35 -9.20
C LEU A 399 -19.80 19.66 -10.50
N VAL A 400 -19.50 18.35 -10.64
CA VAL A 400 -19.88 17.55 -11.82
C VAL A 400 -21.40 17.59 -12.02
N LYS A 401 -22.17 17.38 -10.94
CA LYS A 401 -23.64 17.44 -10.96
C LYS A 401 -24.18 18.83 -11.35
N ALA A 402 -23.57 19.90 -10.84
CA ALA A 402 -24.01 21.28 -11.11
C ALA A 402 -23.67 21.75 -12.53
N ASN A 403 -22.64 21.19 -13.17
CA ASN A 403 -22.23 21.59 -14.50
C ASN A 403 -23.29 21.28 -15.57
N ARG A 404 -23.97 20.13 -15.50
CA ARG A 404 -25.03 19.72 -16.46
C ARG A 404 -24.61 19.90 -17.92
N GLY A 405 -23.38 19.48 -18.26
CA GLY A 405 -22.83 19.60 -19.62
C GLY A 405 -22.61 21.02 -20.16
N ARG A 406 -22.78 22.07 -19.34
CA ARG A 406 -22.62 23.47 -19.81
C ARG A 406 -21.18 23.79 -20.22
N HIS A 407 -20.22 23.30 -19.45
CA HIS A 407 -18.79 23.48 -19.70
C HIS A 407 -18.08 22.14 -19.90
N TRP A 408 -16.92 22.20 -20.56
CA TRP A 408 -16.00 21.07 -20.60
C TRP A 408 -15.45 20.77 -19.21
N VAL A 409 -15.47 19.51 -18.81
CA VAL A 409 -14.78 19.01 -17.63
C VAL A 409 -13.56 18.23 -18.11
N ILE A 410 -12.38 18.74 -17.74
CA ILE A 410 -11.09 18.10 -18.00
C ILE A 410 -10.47 17.75 -16.65
N GLY A 411 -10.30 16.47 -16.34
CA GLY A 411 -9.99 16.06 -14.97
C GLY A 411 -8.89 15.03 -14.81
N SER A 412 -8.46 14.85 -13.56
CA SER A 412 -7.51 13.80 -13.18
C SER A 412 -8.18 12.43 -13.05
N SER A 413 -7.34 11.41 -12.86
CA SER A 413 -7.75 10.00 -12.70
C SER A 413 -8.63 9.72 -11.48
N THR A 414 -8.69 10.63 -10.51
CA THR A 414 -9.59 10.53 -9.35
C THR A 414 -11.07 10.51 -9.76
N LEU A 415 -11.43 11.16 -10.87
CA LEU A 415 -12.80 11.15 -11.39
C LEU A 415 -13.16 9.83 -12.10
N TYR A 416 -12.23 8.88 -12.21
CA TYR A 416 -12.52 7.52 -12.70
C TYR A 416 -13.15 6.70 -11.57
N SER A 417 -14.47 6.88 -11.37
CA SER A 417 -15.24 6.21 -10.32
C SER A 417 -16.71 5.99 -10.72
N SER A 418 -17.38 5.04 -10.07
CA SER A 418 -18.81 4.79 -10.29
C SER A 418 -19.68 5.96 -9.83
N GLU A 419 -19.36 6.63 -8.72
CA GLU A 419 -20.10 7.80 -8.24
C GLU A 419 -20.05 8.95 -9.24
N THR A 420 -18.95 9.08 -9.98
CA THR A 420 -18.86 10.05 -11.08
C THR A 420 -19.83 9.68 -12.21
N LEU A 421 -19.90 8.40 -12.59
CA LEU A 421 -20.80 7.92 -13.65
C LEU A 421 -22.28 8.08 -13.27
N GLU A 422 -22.66 7.80 -12.02
CA GLU A 422 -24.04 7.93 -11.51
C GLU A 422 -24.58 9.37 -11.59
N LEU A 423 -23.68 10.35 -11.46
CA LEU A 423 -24.03 11.77 -11.48
C LEU A 423 -24.06 12.36 -12.89
N LEU A 424 -23.35 11.76 -13.84
CA LEU A 424 -23.37 12.21 -15.21
C LEU A 424 -24.74 11.98 -15.85
N ARG A 425 -25.04 12.84 -16.81
CA ARG A 425 -26.27 12.85 -17.59
C ARG A 425 -25.89 12.94 -19.06
N GLU A 426 -26.84 12.63 -19.95
CA GLU A 426 -26.59 12.49 -21.38
C GLU A 426 -25.98 13.77 -22.02
N ASP A 427 -26.41 14.94 -21.54
CA ASP A 427 -25.90 16.26 -21.94
C ASP A 427 -24.43 16.50 -21.57
N ALA A 428 -23.90 15.82 -20.55
CA ALA A 428 -22.54 15.99 -20.07
C ALA A 428 -21.51 15.07 -20.74
N LEU A 429 -21.94 13.98 -21.38
CA LEU A 429 -21.05 12.90 -21.84
C LEU A 429 -20.00 13.37 -22.86
N ASN A 430 -20.41 14.20 -23.81
CA ASN A 430 -19.54 14.69 -24.89
C ASN A 430 -18.58 15.79 -24.43
N ARG A 431 -18.66 16.22 -23.16
CA ARG A 431 -17.86 17.31 -22.59
C ARG A 431 -17.13 16.90 -21.31
N PHE A 432 -16.90 15.60 -21.14
CA PHE A 432 -16.22 15.05 -19.97
C PHE A 432 -15.05 14.17 -20.41
N VAL A 433 -13.83 14.62 -20.15
CA VAL A 433 -12.60 13.88 -20.46
C VAL A 433 -11.69 13.88 -19.25
N ILE A 434 -11.15 12.71 -18.92
CA ILE A 434 -10.19 12.57 -17.82
C ILE A 434 -8.97 11.78 -18.28
N VAL A 435 -7.84 12.02 -17.63
CA VAL A 435 -6.62 11.24 -17.85
C VAL A 435 -6.56 10.08 -16.86
N VAL A 436 -6.18 8.89 -17.35
CA VAL A 436 -5.95 7.68 -16.56
C VAL A 436 -4.66 7.02 -17.04
N ALA A 437 -4.05 6.18 -16.19
CA ALA A 437 -2.80 5.52 -16.52
C ALA A 437 -2.95 4.39 -17.55
N TRP A 438 -4.14 3.78 -17.64
CA TRP A 438 -4.41 2.61 -18.47
C TRP A 438 -5.91 2.40 -18.70
N HIS A 439 -6.28 1.67 -19.75
CA HIS A 439 -7.66 1.21 -19.96
C HIS A 439 -7.66 -0.16 -20.68
N TYR A 440 -8.55 -1.08 -20.31
CA TYR A 440 -8.58 -2.46 -20.84
C TYR A 440 -8.80 -2.55 -22.36
N LEU A 441 -9.45 -1.55 -22.95
CA LEU A 441 -9.62 -1.41 -24.41
C LEU A 441 -8.40 -0.83 -25.13
N ASP A 442 -7.45 -0.25 -24.39
CA ASP A 442 -6.27 0.43 -24.93
C ASP A 442 -5.02 0.01 -24.15
N THR A 443 -4.77 -1.30 -24.21
CA THR A 443 -3.66 -1.95 -23.49
C THR A 443 -2.58 -2.41 -24.46
N PRO A 444 -1.29 -2.20 -24.13
CA PRO A 444 -0.19 -2.80 -24.90
C PRO A 444 -0.08 -4.31 -24.67
N ASN A 445 -0.51 -4.81 -23.50
CA ASN A 445 -0.58 -6.24 -23.19
C ASN A 445 -2.03 -6.72 -23.30
N ARG A 446 -2.36 -7.44 -24.39
CA ARG A 446 -3.73 -7.90 -24.69
C ARG A 446 -4.18 -9.09 -23.84
N ASP A 447 -3.25 -9.84 -23.26
CA ASP A 447 -3.56 -11.02 -22.46
C ASP A 447 -4.01 -10.64 -21.05
N PHE A 448 -3.41 -9.59 -20.48
CA PHE A 448 -3.72 -9.12 -19.14
C PHE A 448 -5.22 -8.86 -18.88
N PRO A 449 -5.95 -8.04 -19.67
CA PRO A 449 -7.36 -7.78 -19.39
C PRO A 449 -8.23 -9.04 -19.50
N GLN A 450 -7.89 -9.99 -20.37
CA GLN A 450 -8.64 -11.24 -20.50
C GLN A 450 -8.43 -12.15 -19.30
N ALA A 451 -7.18 -12.30 -18.86
CA ALA A 451 -6.84 -13.04 -17.65
C ALA A 451 -7.49 -12.39 -16.41
N ALA A 452 -7.41 -11.07 -16.30
CA ALA A 452 -8.03 -10.31 -15.22
C ALA A 452 -9.56 -10.49 -15.22
N LYS A 453 -10.21 -10.40 -16.38
CA LYS A 453 -11.66 -10.60 -16.49
C LYS A 453 -12.08 -12.00 -16.06
N LYS A 454 -11.33 -13.03 -16.47
CA LYS A 454 -11.57 -14.41 -16.05
C LYS A 454 -11.38 -14.60 -14.55
N LEU A 455 -10.35 -13.98 -13.97
CA LEU A 455 -10.03 -14.11 -12.56
C LEU A 455 -11.06 -13.39 -11.68
N TRP A 456 -11.40 -12.15 -12.03
CA TRP A 456 -12.19 -11.25 -11.19
C TRP A 456 -13.69 -11.22 -11.52
N GLY A 457 -14.10 -11.85 -12.63
CA GLY A 457 -15.49 -11.86 -13.09
C GLY A 457 -15.93 -10.57 -13.77
N GLY A 458 -15.00 -9.66 -14.09
CA GLY A 458 -15.30 -8.36 -14.68
C GLY A 458 -14.04 -7.61 -15.13
N ASN A 459 -14.22 -6.54 -15.90
CA ASN A 459 -13.11 -5.69 -16.30
C ASN A 459 -12.49 -5.00 -15.08
N VAL A 460 -11.19 -4.74 -15.15
CA VAL A 460 -10.42 -4.11 -14.08
C VAL A 460 -10.02 -2.68 -14.43
N SER A 461 -9.69 -1.88 -13.42
CA SER A 461 -9.30 -0.47 -13.58
C SER A 461 -7.80 -0.32 -13.83
N TRP A 462 -7.40 0.93 -14.10
CA TRP A 462 -5.99 1.30 -14.16
C TRP A 462 -5.24 1.04 -12.84
N ARG A 463 -5.90 1.16 -11.68
CA ARG A 463 -5.29 0.91 -10.35
C ARG A 463 -4.91 -0.56 -10.20
N THR A 464 -5.72 -1.47 -10.74
CA THR A 464 -5.38 -2.90 -10.80
C THR A 464 -4.20 -3.15 -11.73
N ALA A 465 -4.19 -2.54 -12.93
CA ALA A 465 -3.09 -2.69 -13.88
C ALA A 465 -1.74 -2.18 -13.33
N THR A 466 -1.70 -0.98 -12.73
CA THR A 466 -0.46 -0.41 -12.19
C THR A 466 0.03 -1.11 -10.92
N SER A 467 -0.89 -1.67 -10.12
CA SER A 467 -0.55 -2.49 -8.94
C SER A 467 -0.05 -3.88 -9.32
N TYR A 468 -0.61 -4.46 -10.39
CA TYR A 468 -0.06 -5.66 -11.01
C TYR A 468 1.37 -5.39 -11.47
N ASP A 469 1.60 -4.29 -12.19
CA ASP A 469 2.93 -3.89 -12.65
C ASP A 469 3.93 -3.68 -11.51
N ALA A 470 3.52 -3.03 -10.42
CA ALA A 470 4.38 -2.84 -9.25
C ALA A 470 4.82 -4.19 -8.66
N THR A 471 3.91 -5.17 -8.63
CA THR A 471 4.22 -6.52 -8.17
C THR A 471 5.15 -7.25 -9.15
N ARG A 472 4.92 -7.12 -10.47
CA ARG A 472 5.79 -7.70 -11.51
C ARG A 472 7.21 -7.15 -11.46
N VAL A 473 7.37 -5.84 -11.26
CA VAL A 473 8.67 -5.18 -11.05
C VAL A 473 9.41 -5.80 -9.88
N LEU A 474 8.74 -5.94 -8.73
CA LEU A 474 9.30 -6.55 -7.55
C LEU A 474 9.70 -8.01 -7.81
N ILE A 475 8.80 -8.81 -8.39
CA ILE A 475 9.06 -10.21 -8.76
C ILE A 475 10.31 -10.31 -9.64
N SER A 476 10.41 -9.50 -10.70
CA SER A 476 11.58 -9.50 -11.58
C SER A 476 12.87 -9.12 -10.86
N ALA A 477 12.80 -8.22 -9.87
CA ALA A 477 13.96 -7.90 -9.04
C ALA A 477 14.38 -9.05 -8.13
N LEU A 478 13.42 -9.82 -7.59
CA LEU A 478 13.70 -11.01 -6.79
C LEU A 478 14.28 -12.15 -7.65
N GLU A 479 13.75 -12.38 -8.86
CA GLU A 479 14.21 -13.42 -9.78
C GLU A 479 15.68 -13.22 -10.19
N LYS A 480 16.11 -11.96 -10.35
CA LYS A 480 17.50 -11.57 -10.67
C LYS A 480 18.50 -11.80 -9.53
N GLN A 481 18.06 -12.29 -8.38
CA GLN A 481 18.91 -12.54 -7.21
C GLN A 481 18.91 -14.02 -6.81
N LYS A 482 20.10 -14.57 -6.53
CA LYS A 482 20.23 -15.92 -5.97
C LYS A 482 19.66 -16.01 -4.55
N THR A 483 19.96 -15.00 -3.73
CA THR A 483 19.45 -14.85 -2.36
C THR A 483 18.90 -13.44 -2.21
N PRO A 484 17.59 -13.23 -2.43
CA PRO A 484 17.00 -11.91 -2.38
C PRO A 484 17.15 -11.22 -1.03
N THR A 485 17.51 -9.94 -1.06
CA THR A 485 17.62 -9.06 0.11
C THR A 485 17.02 -7.69 -0.20
N ARG A 486 16.68 -6.91 0.82
CA ARG A 486 16.18 -5.52 0.63
C ARG A 486 17.16 -4.68 -0.19
N GLN A 487 18.44 -4.71 0.15
CA GLN A 487 19.46 -3.96 -0.60
C GLN A 487 19.64 -4.50 -2.02
N GLY A 488 19.54 -5.80 -2.22
CA GLY A 488 19.63 -6.38 -3.56
C GLY A 488 18.43 -6.00 -4.44
N VAL A 489 17.21 -5.95 -3.89
CA VAL A 489 16.03 -5.42 -4.61
C VAL A 489 16.28 -3.97 -5.03
N GLN A 490 16.74 -3.11 -4.11
CA GLN A 490 17.05 -1.71 -4.41
C GLN A 490 18.08 -1.60 -5.53
N LYS A 491 19.20 -2.33 -5.44
CA LYS A 491 20.27 -2.30 -6.44
C LYS A 491 19.79 -2.75 -7.82
N VAL A 492 18.98 -3.81 -7.88
CA VAL A 492 18.45 -4.33 -9.15
C VAL A 492 17.51 -3.31 -9.80
N LEU A 493 16.64 -2.66 -9.01
CA LEU A 493 15.71 -1.66 -9.55
C LEU A 493 16.39 -0.35 -9.95
N ALA A 494 17.46 0.03 -9.26
CA ALA A 494 18.25 1.22 -9.56
C ALA A 494 19.25 1.02 -10.71
N ASP A 495 19.43 -0.22 -11.21
CA ASP A 495 20.26 -0.49 -12.38
C ASP A 495 19.65 0.20 -13.62
N PRO A 496 20.38 1.06 -14.34
CA PRO A 496 19.87 1.72 -15.55
C PRO A 496 19.41 0.76 -16.65
N ASN A 497 19.86 -0.49 -16.63
CA ASN A 497 19.47 -1.54 -17.57
C ASN A 497 18.29 -2.39 -17.05
N PHE A 498 17.74 -2.07 -15.87
CA PHE A 498 16.55 -2.73 -15.38
C PHE A 498 15.38 -2.48 -16.33
N GLN A 499 14.77 -3.57 -16.77
CA GLN A 499 13.52 -3.55 -17.50
C GLN A 499 12.73 -4.82 -17.20
N THR A 500 11.41 -4.68 -17.21
CA THR A 500 10.45 -5.78 -17.18
C THR A 500 9.21 -5.41 -17.98
N GLU A 501 8.25 -6.31 -18.05
CA GLU A 501 6.96 -6.10 -18.70
C GLU A 501 5.80 -6.39 -17.75
N GLY A 502 4.71 -5.64 -17.95
CA GLY A 502 3.49 -5.76 -17.19
C GLY A 502 2.23 -5.57 -18.03
N ALA A 503 1.11 -5.28 -17.36
CA ALA A 503 -0.16 -4.91 -17.95
C ALA A 503 -0.07 -3.64 -18.80
N THR A 504 0.74 -2.67 -18.37
CA THR A 504 0.91 -1.39 -19.08
C THR A 504 2.12 -1.39 -20.03
N GLY A 505 2.67 -2.55 -20.36
CA GLY A 505 3.77 -2.72 -21.31
C GLY A 505 5.14 -2.74 -20.64
N LYS A 506 6.16 -2.21 -21.33
CA LYS A 506 7.53 -2.10 -20.80
C LYS A 506 7.59 -1.17 -19.59
N ILE A 507 8.38 -1.56 -18.60
CA ILE A 507 8.64 -0.79 -17.38
C ILE A 507 10.14 -0.71 -17.14
N SER A 508 10.70 0.50 -17.19
CA SER A 508 12.04 0.84 -16.72
C SER A 508 12.02 2.13 -15.90
N PHE A 509 13.13 2.44 -15.22
CA PHE A 509 13.21 3.60 -14.32
C PHE A 509 14.36 4.56 -14.68
N ALA A 510 14.10 5.86 -14.55
CA ALA A 510 15.10 6.92 -14.48
C ALA A 510 15.04 7.51 -13.06
N GLY A 511 16.06 7.20 -12.26
CA GLY A 511 15.91 7.28 -10.80
C GLY A 511 14.79 6.33 -10.35
N GLY A 512 13.88 6.81 -9.50
CA GLY A 512 12.67 6.11 -9.09
C GLY A 512 11.46 6.27 -10.03
N ASN A 513 11.57 7.14 -11.04
CA ASN A 513 10.46 7.45 -11.92
C ASN A 513 10.39 6.49 -13.10
N ARG A 514 9.19 6.04 -13.46
CA ARG A 514 8.99 5.30 -14.71
C ARG A 514 9.40 6.13 -15.92
N GLN A 515 10.15 5.52 -16.85
CA GLN A 515 10.57 6.18 -18.09
C GLN A 515 9.46 6.24 -19.13
N GLU A 516 8.72 5.14 -19.30
CA GLU A 516 7.62 5.08 -20.26
C GLU A 516 6.45 5.99 -19.83
N SER A 517 5.97 6.80 -20.76
CA SER A 517 4.76 7.59 -20.57
C SER A 517 3.53 6.70 -20.71
N ILE A 518 2.84 6.44 -19.60
CA ILE A 518 1.60 5.68 -19.57
C ILE A 518 0.44 6.57 -19.11
N ALA A 519 -0.16 7.26 -20.08
CA ALA A 519 -1.37 8.05 -19.87
C ALA A 519 -2.31 7.84 -21.06
N LYS A 520 -3.61 7.82 -20.76
CA LYS A 520 -4.70 7.62 -21.69
C LYS A 520 -5.80 8.62 -21.35
N LEU A 521 -6.39 9.22 -22.37
CA LEU A 521 -7.59 10.02 -22.19
C LEU A 521 -8.81 9.13 -22.36
N VAL A 522 -9.74 9.23 -21.40
CA VAL A 522 -11.03 8.53 -21.45
C VAL A 522 -12.17 9.53 -21.40
N LYS A 523 -13.26 9.17 -22.08
CA LYS A 523 -14.54 9.88 -22.10
C LYS A 523 -15.64 8.94 -21.61
N VAL A 524 -16.84 9.47 -21.41
CA VAL A 524 -17.99 8.67 -20.97
C VAL A 524 -18.94 8.40 -22.12
N VAL A 525 -19.44 7.17 -22.20
CA VAL A 525 -20.46 6.76 -23.18
C VAL A 525 -21.59 5.99 -22.49
N ARG A 526 -22.78 5.99 -23.12
CA ARG A 526 -23.88 5.11 -22.74
C ARG A 526 -23.48 3.65 -22.88
N SER A 527 -23.95 2.83 -21.95
CA SER A 527 -23.74 1.38 -21.94
C SER A 527 -24.94 0.71 -21.29
N ASN A 528 -25.67 -0.09 -22.05
CA ASN A 528 -26.79 -0.89 -21.52
C ASN A 528 -26.29 -2.03 -20.61
N CYS A 529 -24.99 -2.31 -20.64
CA CYS A 529 -24.33 -3.38 -19.90
C CYS A 529 -23.73 -2.91 -18.56
N ALA A 530 -23.72 -1.60 -18.29
CA ALA A 530 -23.11 -1.05 -17.08
C ALA A 530 -24.21 -0.76 -16.04
N PRO A 531 -24.02 -1.09 -14.75
CA PRO A 531 -24.99 -0.78 -13.70
C PRO A 531 -25.43 0.69 -13.69
N GLU A 532 -24.49 1.60 -13.95
CA GLU A 532 -24.68 3.06 -13.95
C GLU A 532 -25.26 3.58 -15.28
N SER A 533 -25.60 2.71 -16.23
CA SER A 533 -26.00 3.04 -17.62
C SER A 533 -24.92 3.76 -18.46
N TYR A 534 -23.76 4.04 -17.86
CA TYR A 534 -22.64 4.74 -18.46
C TYR A 534 -21.33 4.02 -18.15
N LYS A 535 -20.30 4.27 -18.97
CA LYS A 535 -18.94 3.79 -18.67
C LYS A 535 -17.88 4.68 -19.30
N PHE A 536 -16.67 4.59 -18.75
CA PHE A 536 -15.48 5.15 -19.37
C PHE A 536 -15.02 4.31 -20.56
N VAL A 537 -14.56 4.99 -21.62
CA VAL A 537 -13.91 4.40 -22.79
C VAL A 537 -12.80 5.34 -23.29
N PRO A 538 -11.77 4.85 -24.00
CA PRO A 538 -10.76 5.71 -24.61
C PRO A 538 -11.37 6.77 -25.54
N VAL A 539 -10.76 7.95 -25.63
CA VAL A 539 -11.30 9.05 -26.47
C VAL A 539 -11.41 8.69 -27.95
N TRP A 540 -10.52 7.82 -28.46
CA TRP A 540 -10.56 7.30 -29.83
C TRP A 540 -11.72 6.32 -30.10
N TYR A 541 -12.40 5.84 -29.05
CA TYR A 541 -13.50 4.89 -29.19
C TYR A 541 -14.70 5.55 -29.90
N GLY A 542 -14.96 5.13 -31.15
CA GLY A 542 -15.94 5.73 -32.07
C GLY A 542 -17.31 5.05 -32.12
N GLU A 543 -18.21 5.57 -32.95
CA GLU A 543 -19.60 5.07 -33.09
C GLU A 543 -19.70 3.63 -33.60
N GLU A 544 -18.81 3.22 -34.52
CA GLU A 544 -18.78 1.83 -35.03
C GLU A 544 -18.57 0.80 -33.93
N HIS A 545 -17.81 1.17 -32.88
CA HIS A 545 -17.55 0.30 -31.74
C HIS A 545 -18.69 0.39 -30.69
N ARG A 546 -19.48 1.47 -30.70
CA ARG A 546 -20.60 1.73 -29.78
C ARG A 546 -21.74 0.72 -29.94
N LYS A 547 -21.99 0.24 -31.16
CA LYS A 547 -22.97 -0.83 -31.46
C LYS A 547 -22.71 -2.13 -30.70
N ASN A 548 -21.45 -2.41 -30.35
CA ASN A 548 -21.06 -3.59 -29.55
C ASN A 548 -21.30 -3.42 -28.05
N LEU A 549 -21.56 -2.19 -27.57
CA LEU A 549 -21.87 -1.88 -26.17
C LEU A 549 -23.38 -1.75 -25.90
N GLU A 550 -24.16 -1.51 -26.95
CA GLU A 550 -25.62 -1.50 -26.86
C GLU A 550 -26.20 -2.92 -26.81
N LYS A 551 -25.50 -3.87 -27.44
CA LYS A 551 -25.75 -5.30 -27.30
C LYS A 551 -25.04 -5.75 -26.03
N CYS A 552 -25.80 -6.07 -24.97
CA CYS A 552 -25.31 -6.81 -23.80
C CYS A 552 -24.86 -8.21 -24.23
N ALA A 553 -23.77 -8.30 -24.98
CA ALA A 553 -23.21 -9.57 -25.35
C ALA A 553 -22.64 -10.19 -24.08
N ASN A 554 -23.20 -11.35 -23.71
CA ASN A 554 -22.58 -12.31 -22.81
C ASN A 554 -21.23 -12.74 -23.40
N GLN A 555 -20.21 -11.90 -23.28
CA GLN A 555 -18.82 -12.16 -23.64
C GLN A 555 -17.94 -11.62 -22.54
#